data_AF-A0A8S3E6H7-F1
#
_entry.id   AF-A0A8S3E6H7-F1
#
_cell.length_a   1.000
_cell.length_b   1.000
_cell.length_c   1.000
_cell.angle_alpha   90.00
_cell.angle_beta   90.00
_cell.angle_gamma   90.00
#
_symmetry.space_group_name_H-M   'P 1'
#
loop_
_entity.id
_entity.type
_entity.pdbx_description
1 polymer ?
#
loop_
_entity_poly.entity_id
_entity_poly.type
_entity_poly.pdbx_seq_one_letter_code
_entity_poly.pdbx_strand_id
1 'polypeptide(L)'
;MYMSNFLKYLIRFIERLLVPIQPTVAEILKKSSYQSLNDFSATHWAVIRTEFSFDGEWKKRNNDIYDGWYDGQYESTCLSINCLKGIFLVNGMSISYLPEKIISNELYIRIFEHYIFPIQIAAAPNTYITRYSYFGDERVQYEFYFDDQLNRLIVCERHIQTNEIFELIPPACFDNELPAKFISEYSHWKNIKNSIVEFRPIHFQDPDFLNYKPYVLNIETGYVTTTETLKLQILINRSSSLFQNLFRQYFHRIDEQPYVYMMNDDASNIIERKKSETDAVIHIHLSRLAIAFKYNINSNCFISREYSDMCIDEDQWIGTLTGLNSGLLLSPIKVNTHSHENFKFRKLIVPFGHVSARQRSSVEHQTVTIQRSPSMTYAHQYFVFVLNDRLRIIQSTDCPTGWLYLALLHALTSHHLPDQYTEMTGMERAFQLLNSAGCWTDQP
;
A
#
# COMPACT_ATOMS: atom_id res chain seq x y z
N MET A 1 3.06 -13.88 37.48
CA MET A 1 4.40 -13.65 36.89
C MET A 1 5.37 -13.35 38.04
N TYR A 2 6.42 -14.16 38.25
CA TYR A 2 7.36 -13.93 39.36
C TYR A 2 8.26 -12.72 39.06
N MET A 3 7.99 -11.60 39.73
CA MET A 3 8.84 -10.40 39.68
C MET A 3 10.25 -10.74 40.18
N SER A 4 11.28 -10.38 39.40
CA SER A 4 12.67 -10.66 39.78
C SER A 4 13.04 -9.97 41.10
N ASN A 5 13.91 -10.59 41.89
CA ASN A 5 14.35 -10.01 43.17
C ASN A 5 15.02 -8.65 42.97
N PHE A 6 15.74 -8.45 41.85
CA PHE A 6 16.30 -7.15 41.48
C PHE A 6 15.22 -6.07 41.33
N LEU A 7 14.13 -6.36 40.61
CA LEU A 7 13.04 -5.41 40.43
C LEU A 7 12.34 -5.10 41.77
N LYS A 8 12.20 -6.09 42.64
CA LYS A 8 11.66 -5.88 44.01
C LYS A 8 12.56 -4.96 44.84
N TYR A 9 13.89 -5.12 44.77
CA TYR A 9 14.82 -4.27 45.49
C TYR A 9 14.86 -2.85 44.91
N LEU A 10 14.80 -2.71 43.60
CA LEU A 10 14.75 -1.41 42.92
C LEU A 10 13.48 -0.63 43.30
N ILE A 11 12.32 -1.28 43.28
CA ILE A 11 11.04 -0.66 43.67
C ILE A 11 11.09 -0.25 45.15
N ARG A 12 11.55 -1.13 46.05
CA ARG A 12 11.71 -0.78 47.47
C ARG A 12 12.69 0.36 47.71
N PHE A 13 13.75 0.45 46.91
CA PHE A 13 14.72 1.54 46.98
C PHE A 13 14.09 2.87 46.56
N ILE A 14 13.34 2.89 45.45
CA ILE A 14 12.60 4.06 44.98
C ILE A 14 11.56 4.47 46.04
N GLU A 15 10.77 3.54 46.57
CA GLU A 15 9.80 3.81 47.64
C GLU A 15 10.46 4.45 48.87
N ARG A 16 11.62 3.94 49.31
CA ARG A 16 12.38 4.52 50.43
C ARG A 16 12.89 5.93 50.16
N LEU A 17 13.23 6.27 48.92
CA LEU A 17 13.64 7.62 48.53
C LEU A 17 12.45 8.59 48.47
N LEU A 18 11.27 8.11 48.09
CA LEU A 18 10.07 8.94 47.97
C LEU A 18 9.45 9.30 49.33
N VAL A 19 9.58 8.43 50.34
CA VAL A 19 9.08 8.66 51.71
C VAL A 19 9.57 9.96 52.35
N PRO A 20 10.88 10.30 52.36
CA PRO A 20 11.35 11.57 52.93
C PRO A 20 11.04 12.79 52.08
N ILE A 21 10.83 12.63 50.76
CA ILE A 21 10.54 13.75 49.83
C ILE A 21 9.07 14.19 49.95
N GLN A 22 8.16 13.25 50.18
CA GLN A 22 6.72 13.50 50.19
C GLN A 22 6.27 14.57 51.20
N PRO A 23 6.74 14.59 52.46
CA PRO A 23 6.35 15.61 53.43
C PRO A 23 6.76 17.01 52.99
N THR A 24 7.96 17.15 52.41
CA THR A 24 8.48 18.42 51.89
C THR A 24 7.66 18.92 50.70
N VAL A 25 7.34 18.03 49.75
CA VAL A 25 6.47 18.37 48.61
C VAL A 25 5.07 18.77 49.09
N ALA A 26 4.50 18.04 50.05
CA ALA A 26 3.18 18.36 50.61
C ALA A 26 3.17 19.69 51.37
N GLU A 27 4.26 20.03 52.07
CA GLU A 27 4.40 21.31 52.76
C GLU A 27 4.50 22.49 51.77
N ILE A 28 5.27 22.34 50.69
CA ILE A 28 5.40 23.35 49.64
C ILE A 28 4.06 23.57 48.94
N LEU A 29 3.35 22.50 48.57
CA LEU A 29 2.04 22.58 47.92
C LEU A 29 0.98 23.22 48.83
N LYS A 30 1.00 22.94 50.14
CA LYS A 30 0.10 23.60 51.11
C LYS A 30 0.43 25.08 51.29
N LYS A 31 1.72 25.45 51.30
CA LYS A 31 2.16 26.86 51.42
C LYS A 31 1.73 27.70 50.22
N SER A 32 1.64 27.11 49.03
CA SER A 32 1.14 27.78 47.82
C SER A 32 -0.37 27.68 47.64
N SER A 33 -1.12 27.17 48.63
CA SER A 33 -2.56 26.87 48.50
C SER A 33 -2.88 26.02 47.25
N TYR A 34 -1.98 25.13 46.86
CA TYR A 34 -2.05 24.30 45.66
C TYR A 34 -2.05 25.06 44.32
N GLN A 35 -1.75 26.36 44.31
CA GLN A 35 -1.71 27.18 43.09
C GLN A 35 -0.71 26.65 42.05
N SER A 36 0.39 26.03 42.48
CA SER A 36 1.35 25.41 41.58
C SER A 36 0.77 24.22 40.80
N LEU A 37 -0.25 23.52 41.33
CA LEU A 37 -0.98 22.47 40.59
C LEU A 37 -1.94 23.08 39.58
N ASN A 38 -2.53 24.25 39.89
CA ASN A 38 -3.32 25.05 38.96
C ASN A 38 -2.47 25.46 37.75
N ASP A 39 -1.30 26.05 38.01
CA ASP A 39 -0.37 26.53 36.98
C ASP A 39 0.16 25.38 36.11
N PHE A 40 0.51 24.24 36.75
CA PHE A 40 0.93 23.04 36.04
C PHE A 40 -0.17 22.50 35.11
N SER A 41 -1.41 22.41 35.62
CA SER A 41 -2.56 21.93 34.86
C SER A 41 -2.88 22.86 33.69
N ALA A 42 -2.89 24.18 33.92
CA ALA A 42 -3.08 25.17 32.85
C ALA A 42 -1.98 25.12 31.78
N THR A 43 -0.75 24.81 32.19
CA THR A 43 0.38 24.70 31.25
C THR A 43 0.32 23.42 30.42
N HIS A 44 -0.14 22.30 31.00
CA HIS A 44 -0.05 20.96 30.40
C HIS A 44 -1.37 20.37 29.91
N TRP A 45 -2.50 20.96 30.23
CA TRP A 45 -3.81 20.64 29.68
C TRP A 45 -4.37 21.87 28.96
N ALA A 46 -4.21 21.92 27.63
CA ALA A 46 -4.46 23.11 26.82
C ALA A 46 -5.92 23.60 26.83
N VAL A 47 -6.88 22.75 27.20
CA VAL A 47 -8.31 23.10 27.34
C VAL A 47 -8.50 24.24 28.34
N ILE A 48 -7.66 24.34 29.37
CA ILE A 48 -7.72 25.42 30.37
C ILE A 48 -7.20 26.75 29.83
N ARG A 49 -6.32 26.76 28.80
CA ARG A 49 -5.67 28.01 28.34
C ARG A 49 -6.64 29.04 27.77
N THR A 50 -7.87 28.66 27.47
CA THR A 50 -8.93 29.56 27.00
C THR A 50 -9.66 30.29 28.13
N GLU A 51 -9.52 29.87 29.39
CA GLU A 51 -10.19 30.49 30.53
C GLU A 51 -9.19 31.14 31.49
N PHE A 52 -9.40 32.42 31.79
CA PHE A 52 -8.42 33.27 32.49
C PHE A 52 -8.28 33.00 34.00
N SER A 53 -8.90 31.95 34.55
CA SER A 53 -8.68 31.54 35.94
C SER A 53 -9.08 30.09 36.16
N PHE A 54 -8.09 29.21 36.29
CA PHE A 54 -8.29 27.86 36.80
C PHE A 54 -8.22 27.89 38.33
N ASP A 55 -9.34 27.63 38.98
CA ASP A 55 -9.42 27.50 40.44
C ASP A 55 -9.90 26.09 40.80
N GLY A 56 -8.98 25.12 40.70
CA GLY A 56 -9.26 23.73 41.01
C GLY A 56 -9.25 23.46 42.51
N GLU A 57 -10.29 22.84 43.04
CA GLU A 57 -10.28 22.33 44.42
C GLU A 57 -9.39 21.08 44.52
N TRP A 58 -8.10 21.27 44.79
CA TRP A 58 -7.17 20.16 44.97
C TRP A 58 -7.29 19.51 46.35
N LYS A 59 -7.43 18.19 46.37
CA LYS A 59 -7.44 17.36 47.57
C LYS A 59 -6.40 16.26 47.44
N LYS A 60 -5.62 16.04 48.50
CA LYS A 60 -4.72 14.90 48.56
C LYS A 60 -5.54 13.62 48.68
N ARG A 61 -5.20 12.60 47.90
CA ARG A 61 -5.86 11.28 47.97
C ARG A 61 -5.49 10.61 49.30
N ASN A 62 -6.47 10.40 50.16
CA ASN A 62 -6.27 10.19 51.60
C ASN A 62 -5.83 8.77 52.03
N ASN A 63 -5.32 7.93 51.13
CA ASN A 63 -5.25 6.49 51.40
C ASN A 63 -3.85 5.91 51.63
N ASP A 64 -2.76 6.67 51.52
CA ASP A 64 -1.44 6.15 51.91
C ASP A 64 -0.39 7.26 52.14
N ILE A 65 0.57 7.01 53.02
CA ILE A 65 1.73 7.91 53.25
C ILE A 65 2.62 7.92 52.00
N TYR A 66 2.62 6.81 51.25
CA TYR A 66 3.37 6.64 50.00
C TYR A 66 2.66 7.27 48.79
N ASP A 67 1.40 7.69 48.95
CA ASP A 67 0.62 8.15 47.82
C ASP A 67 0.90 9.63 47.50
N GLY A 68 1.54 9.85 46.34
CA GLY A 68 1.82 11.15 45.76
C GLY A 68 0.67 11.75 44.96
N TRP A 69 -0.51 11.10 44.95
CA TRP A 69 -1.69 11.54 44.20
C TRP A 69 -2.41 12.73 44.85
N TYR A 70 -2.67 13.73 44.02
CA TYR A 70 -3.53 14.88 44.29
C TYR A 70 -4.62 14.91 43.23
N ASP A 71 -5.86 14.99 43.68
CA ASP A 71 -7.04 15.04 42.81
C ASP A 71 -7.64 16.43 42.81
N GLY A 72 -7.92 16.97 41.63
CA GLY A 72 -8.60 18.23 41.42
C GLY A 72 -9.83 17.99 40.56
N GLN A 73 -10.86 18.81 40.74
CA GLN A 73 -12.03 18.79 39.87
C GLN A 73 -12.15 20.12 39.14
N TYR A 74 -12.40 20.06 37.83
CA TYR A 74 -12.71 21.20 37.00
C TYR A 74 -13.94 20.89 36.16
N GLU A 75 -15.04 21.58 36.44
CA GLU A 75 -16.37 21.25 35.91
C GLU A 75 -16.70 19.75 36.09
N SER A 76 -16.88 19.02 34.99
CA SER A 76 -17.14 17.59 34.94
C SER A 76 -15.87 16.73 34.82
N THR A 77 -14.70 17.34 34.73
CA THR A 77 -13.42 16.66 34.50
C THR A 77 -12.64 16.46 35.81
N CYS A 78 -12.23 15.22 36.05
CA CYS A 78 -11.37 14.85 37.19
C CYS A 78 -9.91 14.87 36.77
N LEU A 79 -9.07 15.63 37.49
CA LEU A 79 -7.64 15.70 37.28
C LEU A 79 -6.92 14.95 38.41
N SER A 80 -5.91 14.15 38.07
CA SER A 80 -5.07 13.49 39.07
C SER A 80 -3.60 13.72 38.77
N ILE A 81 -2.83 14.25 39.72
CA ILE A 81 -1.38 14.46 39.58
C ILE A 81 -0.66 13.63 40.64
N ASN A 82 0.24 12.75 40.22
CA ASN A 82 1.21 12.11 41.10
C ASN A 82 2.51 12.93 41.13
N CYS A 83 2.67 13.77 42.15
CA CYS A 83 3.82 14.67 42.25
C CYS A 83 5.16 13.93 42.49
N LEU A 84 5.10 12.69 42.98
CA LEU A 84 6.29 11.87 43.27
C LEU A 84 6.77 11.07 42.06
N LYS A 85 5.83 10.61 41.22
CA LYS A 85 6.11 9.82 40.01
C LYS A 85 6.09 10.65 38.72
N GLY A 86 5.68 11.92 38.79
CA GLY A 86 5.53 12.79 37.62
C GLY A 86 4.41 12.37 36.68
N ILE A 87 3.36 11.72 37.20
CA ILE A 87 2.23 11.23 36.38
C ILE A 87 1.12 12.27 36.42
N PHE A 88 0.59 12.65 35.26
CA PHE A 88 -0.58 13.51 35.16
C PHE A 88 -1.68 12.80 34.39
N LEU A 89 -2.85 12.67 35.02
CA LEU A 89 -4.03 12.02 34.47
C LEU A 89 -5.18 13.02 34.35
N VAL A 90 -5.92 12.92 33.25
CA VAL A 90 -7.21 13.59 33.04
C VAL A 90 -8.25 12.49 32.87
N ASN A 91 -9.31 12.50 33.69
CA ASN A 91 -10.32 11.45 33.81
C ASN A 91 -9.72 10.03 33.97
N GLY A 92 -8.64 9.92 34.74
CA GLY A 92 -7.94 8.65 35.00
C GLY A 92 -7.04 8.16 33.86
N MET A 93 -6.92 8.90 32.75
CA MET A 93 -6.09 8.53 31.60
C MET A 93 -4.80 9.34 31.54
N SER A 94 -3.69 8.67 31.23
CA SER A 94 -2.39 9.32 31.02
C SER A 94 -2.46 10.23 29.79
N ILE A 95 -2.01 11.47 29.97
CA ILE A 95 -2.07 12.49 28.92
C ILE A 95 -0.90 12.34 27.94
N SER A 96 0.08 11.50 28.23
CA SER A 96 1.33 11.49 27.47
C SER A 96 1.27 10.67 26.18
N TYR A 97 0.44 9.62 26.11
CA TYR A 97 0.50 8.62 25.03
C TYR A 97 -0.87 8.08 24.65
N LEU A 98 -1.01 7.69 23.38
CA LEU A 98 -2.21 7.02 22.88
C LEU A 98 -2.45 5.69 23.63
N PRO A 99 -3.72 5.36 23.97
CA PRO A 99 -4.06 4.08 24.57
C PRO A 99 -3.67 2.87 23.71
N GLU A 100 -3.49 1.72 24.37
CA GLU A 100 -3.13 0.44 23.71
C GLU A 100 -4.10 0.10 22.56
N LYS A 101 -5.40 0.30 22.76
CA LYS A 101 -6.45 0.06 21.75
C LYS A 101 -6.24 0.82 20.43
N ILE A 102 -5.55 1.97 20.46
CA ILE A 102 -5.22 2.75 19.27
C ILE A 102 -3.91 2.27 18.66
N ILE A 103 -2.84 2.15 19.47
CA ILE A 103 -1.51 1.77 18.96
C ILE A 103 -1.44 0.32 18.46
N SER A 104 -2.32 -0.56 18.95
CA SER A 104 -2.43 -1.94 18.47
C SER A 104 -3.36 -2.09 17.26
N ASN A 105 -4.02 -1.01 16.82
CA ASN A 105 -4.95 -1.06 15.70
C ASN A 105 -4.19 -1.19 14.38
N GLU A 106 -4.66 -2.06 13.48
CA GLU A 106 -4.01 -2.31 12.18
C GLU A 106 -3.86 -1.04 11.33
N LEU A 107 -4.86 -0.13 11.36
CA LEU A 107 -4.82 1.13 10.63
C LEU A 107 -3.73 2.06 11.17
N TYR A 108 -3.55 2.07 12.49
CA TYR A 108 -2.51 2.86 13.15
C TYR A 108 -1.13 2.32 12.78
N ILE A 109 -0.91 1.02 12.98
CA ILE A 109 0.37 0.34 12.70
C ILE A 109 0.74 0.50 11.23
N ARG A 110 -0.23 0.41 10.31
CA ARG A 110 0.02 0.54 8.87
C ARG A 110 0.66 1.88 8.47
N ILE A 111 0.24 2.98 9.11
CA ILE A 111 0.62 4.34 8.70
C ILE A 111 1.69 4.91 9.62
N PHE A 112 1.47 4.81 10.93
CA PHE A 112 2.30 5.41 11.96
C PHE A 112 3.31 4.43 12.56
N GLU A 113 3.18 3.13 12.29
CA GLU A 113 4.06 2.07 12.78
C GLU A 113 4.24 2.10 14.30
N HIS A 114 5.44 2.44 14.75
CA HIS A 114 5.84 2.56 16.15
C HIS A 114 6.03 4.02 16.58
N TYR A 115 5.56 4.97 15.77
CA TYR A 115 5.65 6.39 16.10
C TYR A 115 4.87 6.69 17.37
N ILE A 116 5.46 7.43 18.30
CA ILE A 116 4.84 7.75 19.57
C ILE A 116 4.44 9.22 19.55
N PHE A 117 3.14 9.48 19.45
CA PHE A 117 2.61 10.84 19.52
C PHE A 117 2.48 11.30 20.97
N PRO A 118 3.10 12.43 21.37
CA PRO A 118 2.68 13.17 22.55
C PRO A 118 1.29 13.74 22.28
N ILE A 119 0.31 13.37 23.12
CA ILE A 119 -1.09 13.74 22.95
C ILE A 119 -1.61 14.64 24.07
N GLN A 120 -2.86 15.06 23.90
CA GLN A 120 -3.72 15.65 24.90
C GLN A 120 -5.15 15.13 24.70
N ILE A 121 -5.96 15.15 25.76
CA ILE A 121 -7.34 14.66 25.70
C ILE A 121 -8.25 15.79 25.22
N ALA A 122 -9.11 15.49 24.24
CA ALA A 122 -10.14 16.42 23.77
C ALA A 122 -11.38 16.39 24.69
N ALA A 123 -12.29 17.36 24.52
CA ALA A 123 -13.54 17.38 25.29
C ALA A 123 -14.45 16.17 25.01
N ALA A 124 -14.36 15.60 23.80
CA ALA A 124 -15.08 14.40 23.43
C ALA A 124 -14.43 13.14 24.04
N PRO A 125 -15.23 12.18 24.55
CA PRO A 125 -14.71 10.94 25.10
C PRO A 125 -14.01 10.12 24.01
N ASN A 126 -12.95 9.39 24.38
CA ASN A 126 -12.13 8.57 23.47
C ASN A 126 -11.45 9.34 22.32
N THR A 127 -11.35 10.67 22.44
CA THR A 127 -10.68 11.51 21.44
C THR A 127 -9.37 12.07 21.98
N TYR A 128 -8.31 11.90 21.20
CA TYR A 128 -6.94 12.31 21.53
C TYR A 128 -6.38 13.18 20.42
N ILE A 129 -5.81 14.33 20.76
CA ILE A 129 -5.22 15.27 19.80
C ILE A 129 -3.72 15.35 20.05
N THR A 130 -2.91 15.45 19.00
CA THR A 130 -1.47 15.64 19.17
C THR A 130 -1.13 16.98 19.81
N ARG A 131 -0.21 16.96 20.78
CA ARG A 131 0.22 18.17 21.50
C ARG A 131 0.98 19.16 20.62
N TYR A 132 1.75 18.64 19.67
CA TYR A 132 2.54 19.41 18.73
C TYR A 132 1.93 19.34 17.34
N SER A 133 2.25 20.34 16.52
CA SER A 133 2.07 20.27 15.08
C SER A 133 3.27 19.60 14.43
N TYR A 134 3.04 18.83 13.38
CA TYR A 134 4.05 18.13 12.59
C TYR A 134 4.24 18.80 11.23
N PHE A 135 5.28 18.37 10.51
CA PHE A 135 5.62 18.83 9.16
C PHE A 135 5.96 20.33 9.04
N GLY A 136 6.73 20.85 10.01
CA GLY A 136 7.35 22.17 9.93
C GLY A 136 6.36 23.30 9.65
N ASP A 137 6.46 23.88 8.46
CA ASP A 137 5.66 25.03 8.04
C ASP A 137 4.18 24.70 7.81
N GLU A 138 3.84 23.47 7.37
CA GLU A 138 2.45 23.05 7.13
C GLU A 138 1.61 23.03 8.43
N ARG A 139 2.28 22.83 9.57
CA ARG A 139 1.68 22.81 10.92
C ARG A 139 0.42 21.94 10.99
N VAL A 140 0.63 20.64 10.95
CA VAL A 140 -0.46 19.64 10.93
C VAL A 140 -0.65 18.99 12.31
N GLN A 141 -1.90 18.87 12.78
CA GLN A 141 -2.26 18.14 13.99
C GLN A 141 -3.07 16.89 13.65
N TYR A 142 -2.85 15.82 14.42
CA TYR A 142 -3.62 14.58 14.29
C TYR A 142 -4.60 14.43 15.46
N GLU A 143 -5.80 13.98 15.13
CA GLU A 143 -6.87 13.64 16.04
C GLU A 143 -7.20 12.15 15.87
N PHE A 144 -7.15 11.42 16.97
CA PHE A 144 -7.43 9.98 17.03
C PHE A 144 -8.70 9.79 17.85
N TYR A 145 -9.72 9.23 17.24
CA TYR A 145 -10.97 8.87 17.90
C TYR A 145 -11.20 7.37 17.78
N PHE A 146 -11.48 6.72 18.91
CA PHE A 146 -11.82 5.30 18.92
C PHE A 146 -13.30 5.11 19.23
N ASP A 147 -14.04 4.61 18.24
CA ASP A 147 -15.45 4.24 18.38
C ASP A 147 -15.54 2.85 19.03
N ASP A 148 -15.87 2.81 20.33
CA ASP A 148 -16.00 1.57 21.08
C ASP A 148 -17.20 0.71 20.62
N GLN A 149 -18.25 1.30 19.99
CA GLN A 149 -19.41 0.54 19.50
C GLN A 149 -19.09 -0.19 18.20
N LEU A 150 -18.39 0.48 17.29
CA LEU A 150 -18.00 -0.07 15.99
C LEU A 150 -16.62 -0.75 16.04
N ASN A 151 -15.93 -0.69 17.18
CA ASN A 151 -14.55 -1.14 17.35
C ASN A 151 -13.63 -0.60 16.25
N ARG A 152 -13.74 0.70 15.97
CA ARG A 152 -13.10 1.35 14.81
C ARG A 152 -12.29 2.56 15.24
N LEU A 153 -11.06 2.64 14.72
CA LEU A 153 -10.22 3.83 14.81
C LEU A 153 -10.57 4.79 13.66
N ILE A 154 -10.79 6.05 14.01
CA ILE A 154 -10.91 7.18 13.09
C ILE A 154 -9.71 8.09 13.34
N VAL A 155 -9.02 8.45 12.27
CA VAL A 155 -7.86 9.35 12.31
C VAL A 155 -8.15 10.54 11.42
N CYS A 156 -8.14 11.72 12.01
CA CYS A 156 -8.30 12.99 11.30
C CYS A 156 -7.01 13.79 11.37
N GLU A 157 -6.70 14.46 10.28
CA GLU A 157 -5.58 15.37 10.13
C GLU A 157 -6.15 16.78 9.97
N ARG A 158 -5.66 17.74 10.75
CA ARG A 158 -6.06 19.15 10.68
C ARG A 158 -4.88 20.02 10.32
N HIS A 159 -5.03 20.75 9.22
CA HIS A 159 -4.07 21.77 8.79
C HIS A 159 -4.38 23.08 9.50
N ILE A 160 -3.49 23.53 10.39
CA ILE A 160 -3.77 24.70 11.25
C ILE A 160 -3.91 25.98 10.43
N GLN A 161 -3.13 26.12 9.35
CA GLN A 161 -3.11 27.33 8.54
C GLN A 161 -4.35 27.47 7.64
N THR A 162 -4.73 26.39 6.96
CA THR A 162 -5.84 26.39 5.98
C THR A 162 -7.19 26.01 6.62
N ASN A 163 -7.16 25.44 7.83
CA ASN A 163 -8.30 24.81 8.49
C ASN A 163 -8.96 23.72 7.61
N GLU A 164 -8.18 23.08 6.75
CA GLU A 164 -8.57 21.85 6.05
C GLU A 164 -8.44 20.65 6.98
N ILE A 165 -9.35 19.70 6.78
CA ILE A 165 -9.41 18.48 7.57
C ILE A 165 -9.47 17.30 6.62
N PHE A 166 -8.60 16.32 6.85
CA PHE A 166 -8.53 15.09 6.10
C PHE A 166 -8.81 13.90 7.01
N GLU A 167 -9.68 13.01 6.60
CA GLU A 167 -9.94 11.74 7.29
C GLU A 167 -9.17 10.62 6.59
N LEU A 168 -8.46 9.81 7.36
CA LEU A 168 -7.80 8.62 6.87
C LEU A 168 -8.85 7.54 6.54
N ILE A 169 -8.91 7.14 5.27
CA ILE A 169 -9.78 6.06 4.82
C ILE A 169 -9.09 4.71 5.10
N PRO A 170 -9.74 3.78 5.81
CA PRO A 170 -9.23 2.42 5.98
C PRO A 170 -9.07 1.69 4.63
N PRO A 171 -7.98 0.91 4.42
CA PRO A 171 -7.76 0.15 3.19
C PRO A 171 -8.95 -0.74 2.78
N ALA A 172 -9.61 -1.35 3.77
CA ALA A 172 -10.76 -2.24 3.56
C ALA A 172 -11.94 -1.55 2.85
N CYS A 173 -12.05 -0.22 2.92
CA CYS A 173 -13.07 0.53 2.19
C CYS A 173 -12.88 0.45 0.66
N PHE A 174 -11.68 0.11 0.19
CA PHE A 174 -11.36 -0.02 -1.23
C PHE A 174 -11.25 -1.47 -1.71
N ASP A 175 -11.60 -2.44 -0.87
CA ASP A 175 -11.59 -3.85 -1.23
C ASP A 175 -12.45 -4.09 -2.47
N ASN A 176 -11.86 -4.72 -3.50
CA ASN A 176 -12.49 -4.93 -4.80
C ASN A 176 -12.87 -3.66 -5.59
N GLU A 177 -12.61 -2.45 -5.06
CA GLU A 177 -12.76 -1.19 -5.77
C GLU A 177 -11.44 -0.72 -6.41
N LEU A 178 -10.38 -0.56 -5.62
CA LEU A 178 -9.07 -0.13 -6.12
C LEU A 178 -8.11 -1.30 -6.42
N PRO A 179 -7.31 -1.21 -7.49
CA PRO A 179 -6.17 -2.10 -7.73
C PRO A 179 -5.23 -2.20 -6.52
N ALA A 180 -4.64 -3.38 -6.32
CA ALA A 180 -3.83 -3.70 -5.15
C ALA A 180 -2.66 -2.73 -4.96
N LYS A 181 -2.04 -2.26 -6.05
CA LYS A 181 -0.95 -1.28 -6.02
C LYS A 181 -1.32 -0.03 -5.22
N PHE A 182 -2.50 0.53 -5.52
CA PHE A 182 -2.95 1.76 -4.89
C PHE A 182 -3.18 1.57 -3.39
N ILE A 183 -3.73 0.41 -3.02
CA ILE A 183 -3.99 0.07 -1.62
C ILE A 183 -2.66 -0.20 -0.88
N SER A 184 -1.75 -0.97 -1.47
CA SER A 184 -0.53 -1.46 -0.81
C SER A 184 0.55 -0.40 -0.65
N GLU A 185 0.67 0.53 -1.61
CA GLU A 185 1.76 1.51 -1.65
C GLU A 185 1.38 2.87 -1.06
N TYR A 186 0.09 3.15 -0.86
CA TYR A 186 -0.38 4.48 -0.44
C TYR A 186 -1.33 4.45 0.76
N SER A 187 -1.32 5.56 1.49
CA SER A 187 -2.33 5.95 2.45
C SER A 187 -3.36 6.87 1.78
N HIS A 188 -4.63 6.82 2.21
CA HIS A 188 -5.74 7.46 1.51
C HIS A 188 -6.38 8.49 2.43
N TRP A 189 -6.24 9.77 2.09
CA TRP A 189 -6.69 10.88 2.93
C TRP A 189 -7.80 11.65 2.23
N LYS A 190 -9.03 11.56 2.75
CA LYS A 190 -10.20 12.24 2.21
C LYS A 190 -10.35 13.61 2.83
N ASN A 191 -10.31 14.67 2.03
CA ASN A 191 -10.68 15.99 2.53
C ASN A 191 -12.19 15.99 2.85
N ILE A 192 -12.58 16.38 4.07
CA ILE A 192 -13.98 16.24 4.49
C ILE A 192 -14.91 17.27 3.84
N LYS A 193 -14.37 18.37 3.30
CA LYS A 193 -15.15 19.47 2.71
C LYS A 193 -15.45 19.27 1.23
N ASN A 194 -14.69 18.42 0.56
CA ASN A 194 -14.85 18.13 -0.86
C ASN A 194 -14.80 16.60 -1.08
N SER A 195 -14.94 16.16 -2.32
CA SER A 195 -14.98 14.74 -2.64
C SER A 195 -13.62 14.22 -3.12
N ILE A 196 -12.53 14.78 -2.60
CA ILE A 196 -11.16 14.46 -3.01
C ILE A 196 -10.49 13.53 -1.99
N VAL A 197 -9.84 12.48 -2.52
CA VAL A 197 -8.96 11.57 -1.79
C VAL A 197 -7.55 11.71 -2.34
N GLU A 198 -6.62 12.01 -1.45
CA GLU A 198 -5.20 12.11 -1.75
C GLU A 198 -4.52 10.77 -1.45
N PHE A 199 -3.72 10.29 -2.40
CA PHE A 199 -2.93 9.09 -2.24
C PHE A 199 -1.54 9.56 -1.85
N ARG A 200 -1.19 9.36 -0.58
CA ARG A 200 0.07 9.81 0.01
C ARG A 200 0.97 8.61 0.30
N PRO A 201 2.29 8.78 0.49
CA PRO A 201 3.15 7.72 0.98
C PRO A 201 2.50 6.95 2.14
N ILE A 202 2.69 5.64 2.15
CA ILE A 202 2.06 4.80 3.18
C ILE A 202 2.63 5.05 4.58
N HIS A 203 3.93 5.36 4.67
CA HIS A 203 4.63 5.54 5.94
C HIS A 203 4.64 7.01 6.36
N PHE A 204 4.15 7.31 7.56
CA PHE A 204 4.12 8.66 8.15
C PHE A 204 5.50 9.34 8.22
N GLN A 205 6.56 8.55 8.40
CA GLN A 205 7.93 9.06 8.51
C GLN A 205 8.56 9.41 7.16
N ASP A 206 7.87 9.16 6.04
CA ASP A 206 8.32 9.59 4.73
C ASP A 206 8.47 11.13 4.70
N PRO A 207 9.62 11.68 4.28
CA PRO A 207 9.85 13.13 4.26
C PRO A 207 8.84 13.87 3.37
N ASP A 208 8.31 13.20 2.35
CA ASP A 208 7.35 13.77 1.40
C ASP A 208 5.91 13.33 1.68
N PHE A 209 5.61 12.78 2.87
CA PHE A 209 4.29 12.27 3.24
C PHE A 209 3.13 13.23 2.91
N LEU A 210 3.28 14.53 3.17
CA LEU A 210 2.25 15.53 2.85
C LEU A 210 2.33 16.08 1.42
N ASN A 211 3.53 16.14 0.84
CA ASN A 211 3.79 16.89 -0.39
C ASN A 211 3.64 16.02 -1.63
N TYR A 212 4.06 14.76 -1.55
CA TYR A 212 3.99 13.83 -2.66
C TYR A 212 2.61 13.17 -2.74
N LYS A 213 1.82 13.62 -3.71
CA LYS A 213 0.45 13.15 -3.96
C LYS A 213 0.32 12.60 -5.38
N PRO A 214 0.96 11.46 -5.71
CA PRO A 214 1.03 10.97 -7.09
C PRO A 214 -0.35 10.74 -7.73
N TYR A 215 -1.36 10.46 -6.91
CA TYR A 215 -2.73 10.30 -7.36
C TYR A 215 -3.69 11.10 -6.48
N VAL A 216 -4.62 11.80 -7.13
CA VAL A 216 -5.70 12.53 -6.48
C VAL A 216 -7.01 12.06 -7.10
N LEU A 217 -7.81 11.31 -6.33
CA LEU A 217 -9.08 10.75 -6.77
C LEU A 217 -10.23 11.67 -6.36
N ASN A 218 -11.05 12.08 -7.32
CA ASN A 218 -12.34 12.69 -7.05
C ASN A 218 -13.42 11.59 -7.04
N ILE A 219 -13.99 11.30 -5.86
CA ILE A 219 -14.93 10.19 -5.67
C ILE A 219 -16.27 10.42 -6.40
N GLU A 220 -16.72 11.67 -6.51
CA GLU A 220 -17.98 12.00 -7.18
C GLU A 220 -17.93 11.73 -8.69
N THR A 221 -16.78 12.01 -9.29
CA THR A 221 -16.60 11.92 -10.74
C THR A 221 -15.86 10.67 -11.19
N GLY A 222 -15.11 10.03 -10.29
CA GLY A 222 -14.21 8.90 -10.59
C GLY A 222 -12.90 9.31 -11.28
N TYR A 223 -12.64 10.61 -11.45
CA TYR A 223 -11.41 11.10 -12.06
C TYR A 223 -10.21 10.98 -11.11
N VAL A 224 -9.07 10.59 -11.67
CA VAL A 224 -7.78 10.54 -11.00
C VAL A 224 -6.82 11.47 -11.71
N THR A 225 -6.30 12.46 -10.98
CA THR A 225 -5.24 13.34 -11.48
C THR A 225 -3.89 12.79 -11.06
N THR A 226 -2.94 12.72 -12.01
CA THR A 226 -1.56 12.31 -11.75
C THR A 226 -0.62 13.51 -11.74
N THR A 227 0.25 13.64 -10.74
CA THR A 227 1.17 14.78 -10.62
C THR A 227 2.25 14.79 -11.71
N GLU A 228 2.65 13.62 -12.19
CA GLU A 228 3.71 13.49 -13.20
C GLU A 228 3.32 14.02 -14.58
N THR A 229 2.04 13.94 -14.94
CA THR A 229 1.58 14.30 -16.29
C THR A 229 0.69 15.53 -16.33
N LEU A 230 0.19 15.98 -15.17
CA LEU A 230 -0.90 16.98 -15.04
C LEU A 230 -2.14 16.62 -15.88
N LYS A 231 -2.25 15.38 -16.37
CA LYS A 231 -3.38 14.90 -17.15
C LYS A 231 -4.41 14.30 -16.22
N LEU A 232 -5.65 14.69 -16.49
CA LEU A 232 -6.82 14.07 -15.88
C LEU A 232 -7.04 12.72 -16.57
N GLN A 233 -7.02 11.66 -15.78
CA GLN A 233 -7.26 10.29 -16.24
C GLN A 233 -8.47 9.72 -15.52
N ILE A 234 -9.14 8.76 -16.15
CA ILE A 234 -10.22 7.98 -15.52
C ILE A 234 -9.67 6.60 -15.18
N LEU A 235 -9.69 6.24 -13.91
CA LEU A 235 -9.44 4.86 -13.50
C LEU A 235 -10.64 4.00 -13.92
N ILE A 236 -10.42 3.06 -14.82
CA ILE A 236 -11.48 2.17 -15.30
C ILE A 236 -11.83 1.20 -14.18
N ASN A 237 -13.10 1.23 -13.77
CA ASN A 237 -13.61 0.32 -12.75
C ASN A 237 -13.41 -1.14 -13.17
N ARG A 238 -12.82 -1.95 -12.29
CA ARG A 238 -12.54 -3.38 -12.53
C ARG A 238 -13.78 -4.23 -12.77
N SER A 239 -14.93 -3.80 -12.28
CA SER A 239 -16.23 -4.45 -12.50
C SER A 239 -16.86 -4.08 -13.85
N SER A 240 -16.30 -3.10 -14.57
CA SER A 240 -16.79 -2.71 -15.89
C SER A 240 -16.62 -3.83 -16.92
N SER A 241 -17.54 -3.91 -17.88
CA SER A 241 -17.49 -4.87 -18.98
C SER A 241 -16.22 -4.71 -19.82
N LEU A 242 -15.78 -3.47 -20.06
CA LEU A 242 -14.54 -3.15 -20.77
C LEU A 242 -13.33 -3.81 -20.11
N PHE A 243 -13.14 -3.56 -18.81
CA PHE A 243 -12.03 -4.15 -18.06
C PHE A 243 -12.09 -5.67 -18.07
N GLN A 244 -13.27 -6.25 -17.77
CA GLN A 244 -13.44 -7.71 -17.70
C GLN A 244 -13.17 -8.40 -19.04
N ASN A 245 -13.61 -7.82 -20.14
CA ASN A 245 -13.38 -8.37 -21.48
C ASN A 245 -11.88 -8.36 -21.82
N LEU A 246 -11.21 -7.22 -21.66
CA LEU A 246 -9.77 -7.09 -21.92
C LEU A 246 -8.94 -8.01 -21.03
N PHE A 247 -9.26 -8.07 -19.73
CA PHE A 247 -8.56 -8.92 -18.77
C PHE A 247 -8.71 -10.40 -19.12
N ARG A 248 -9.95 -10.88 -19.35
CA ARG A 248 -10.20 -12.29 -19.69
C ARG A 248 -9.64 -12.69 -21.05
N GLN A 249 -9.56 -11.77 -22.00
CA GLN A 249 -9.01 -12.09 -23.31
C GLN A 249 -7.48 -12.23 -23.26
N TYR A 250 -6.79 -11.29 -22.61
CA TYR A 250 -5.33 -11.18 -22.68
C TYR A 250 -4.62 -11.33 -21.33
N PHE A 251 -5.02 -10.55 -20.33
CA PHE A 251 -4.18 -10.34 -19.14
C PHE A 251 -4.31 -11.41 -18.04
N HIS A 252 -5.39 -12.21 -18.04
CA HIS A 252 -5.56 -13.31 -17.08
C HIS A 252 -4.47 -14.40 -17.20
N ARG A 253 -3.78 -14.46 -18.34
CA ARG A 253 -2.70 -15.41 -18.62
C ARG A 253 -1.38 -15.01 -17.95
N ILE A 254 -1.23 -13.76 -17.56
CA ILE A 254 0.04 -13.20 -17.09
C ILE A 254 -0.02 -12.72 -15.64
N ASP A 255 -1.16 -12.20 -15.18
CA ASP A 255 -1.34 -11.78 -13.80
C ASP A 255 -2.81 -11.89 -13.33
N GLU A 256 -3.04 -11.71 -12.04
CA GLU A 256 -4.36 -11.71 -11.41
C GLU A 256 -4.99 -10.30 -11.46
N GLN A 257 -6.32 -10.28 -11.38
CA GLN A 257 -7.12 -9.06 -11.53
C GLN A 257 -6.70 -7.89 -10.60
N PRO A 258 -6.33 -8.10 -9.32
CA PRO A 258 -5.93 -7.01 -8.44
C PRO A 258 -4.64 -6.30 -8.88
N TYR A 259 -3.79 -6.96 -9.65
CA TYR A 259 -2.50 -6.44 -10.10
C TYR A 259 -2.55 -5.85 -11.51
N VAL A 260 -3.75 -5.77 -12.11
CA VAL A 260 -3.96 -5.11 -13.40
C VAL A 260 -4.87 -3.90 -13.20
N TYR A 261 -4.43 -2.74 -13.67
CA TYR A 261 -5.25 -1.53 -13.68
C TYR A 261 -5.21 -0.85 -15.04
N MET A 262 -6.29 -0.14 -15.37
CA MET A 262 -6.45 0.52 -16.65
C MET A 262 -6.88 1.97 -16.44
N MET A 263 -6.21 2.89 -17.13
CA MET A 263 -6.46 4.32 -17.07
C MET A 263 -6.82 4.80 -18.47
N ASN A 264 -7.92 5.54 -18.61
CA ASN A 264 -8.24 6.23 -19.86
C ASN A 264 -7.80 7.69 -19.75
N ASP A 265 -7.11 8.21 -20.76
CA ASP A 265 -6.86 9.65 -20.84
C ASP A 265 -8.20 10.36 -21.10
N ASP A 266 -8.56 11.36 -20.30
CA ASP A 266 -9.78 12.11 -20.57
C ASP A 266 -9.60 12.99 -21.82
N ALA A 267 -10.47 12.76 -22.81
CA ALA A 267 -10.53 13.51 -24.05
C ALA A 267 -10.97 14.98 -23.83
N SER A 268 -11.58 15.31 -22.68
CA SER A 268 -12.16 16.63 -22.43
C SER A 268 -11.14 17.72 -22.08
N ASN A 269 -9.97 17.36 -21.54
CA ASN A 269 -8.87 18.30 -21.27
C ASN A 269 -7.93 18.55 -22.47
N ILE A 270 -8.29 18.03 -23.65
CA ILE A 270 -7.67 18.41 -24.91
C ILE A 270 -8.35 19.69 -25.43
N ILE A 271 -8.34 20.76 -24.63
CA ILE A 271 -8.98 22.04 -25.00
C ILE A 271 -8.17 22.81 -26.06
N GLU A 272 -6.93 22.41 -26.36
CA GLU A 272 -6.10 23.10 -27.37
C GLU A 272 -5.55 22.23 -28.51
N ARG A 273 -5.70 20.90 -28.51
CA ARG A 273 -5.39 20.13 -29.72
C ARG A 273 -6.65 20.01 -30.55
N LYS A 274 -6.61 20.55 -31.76
CA LYS A 274 -7.65 20.44 -32.79
C LYS A 274 -8.32 19.06 -32.71
N LYS A 275 -9.65 19.09 -32.68
CA LYS A 275 -10.63 17.98 -32.68
C LYS A 275 -10.48 16.96 -33.83
N SER A 276 -9.36 16.95 -34.54
CA SER A 276 -9.00 15.96 -35.56
C SER A 276 -8.15 14.87 -34.90
N GLU A 277 -8.70 13.66 -34.81
CA GLU A 277 -7.96 12.41 -34.60
C GLU A 277 -7.14 12.33 -33.30
N THR A 278 -7.79 12.50 -32.14
CA THR A 278 -7.20 11.96 -30.90
C THR A 278 -7.80 10.58 -30.66
N ASP A 279 -6.99 9.55 -30.94
CA ASP A 279 -7.34 8.18 -30.64
C ASP A 279 -7.64 8.06 -29.14
N ALA A 280 -8.80 7.51 -28.78
CA ALA A 280 -9.06 7.15 -27.39
C ALA A 280 -8.05 6.06 -26.99
N VAL A 281 -7.16 6.38 -26.04
CA VAL A 281 -6.07 5.50 -25.61
C VAL A 281 -6.30 5.08 -24.17
N ILE A 282 -6.28 3.77 -23.94
CA ILE A 282 -6.33 3.17 -22.61
C ILE A 282 -4.93 2.70 -22.25
N HIS A 283 -4.39 3.21 -21.14
CA HIS A 283 -3.13 2.74 -20.56
C HIS A 283 -3.42 1.57 -19.63
N ILE A 284 -2.79 0.44 -19.86
CA ILE A 284 -2.98 -0.80 -19.11
C ILE A 284 -1.68 -1.10 -18.39
N HIS A 285 -1.75 -1.36 -17.09
CA HIS A 285 -0.58 -1.55 -16.24
C HIS A 285 -0.69 -2.85 -15.46
N LEU A 286 0.35 -3.68 -15.55
CA LEU A 286 0.53 -4.89 -14.77
C LEU A 286 1.48 -4.53 -13.61
N SER A 287 0.92 -4.05 -12.51
CA SER A 287 1.67 -3.40 -11.42
C SER A 287 2.79 -4.27 -10.89
N ARG A 288 2.52 -5.57 -10.72
CA ARG A 288 3.46 -6.53 -10.16
C ARG A 288 4.63 -6.83 -11.09
N LEU A 289 4.44 -6.81 -12.40
CA LEU A 289 5.50 -7.07 -13.38
C LEU A 289 6.18 -5.79 -13.88
N ALA A 290 5.68 -4.62 -13.48
CA ALA A 290 6.09 -3.32 -14.00
C ALA A 290 5.99 -3.19 -15.55
N ILE A 291 5.11 -3.97 -16.18
CA ILE A 291 4.84 -3.93 -17.62
C ILE A 291 3.64 -3.03 -17.88
N ALA A 292 3.67 -2.24 -18.97
CA ALA A 292 2.52 -1.47 -19.41
C ALA A 292 2.28 -1.55 -20.92
N PHE A 293 1.01 -1.37 -21.28
CA PHE A 293 0.54 -1.34 -22.66
C PHE A 293 -0.29 -0.09 -22.90
N LYS A 294 -0.27 0.38 -24.15
CA LYS A 294 -1.19 1.41 -24.65
C LYS A 294 -2.14 0.75 -25.63
N TYR A 295 -3.41 0.70 -25.28
CA TYR A 295 -4.46 0.20 -26.15
C TYR A 295 -5.07 1.35 -26.93
N ASN A 296 -4.88 1.34 -28.24
CA ASN A 296 -5.51 2.29 -29.16
C ASN A 296 -6.83 1.68 -29.65
N ILE A 297 -7.94 2.29 -29.28
CA ILE A 297 -9.29 1.77 -29.56
C ILE A 297 -9.58 1.77 -31.07
N ASN A 298 -9.09 2.77 -31.81
CA ASN A 298 -9.38 2.92 -33.24
C ASN A 298 -8.65 1.88 -34.09
N SER A 299 -7.42 1.53 -33.72
CA SER A 299 -6.62 0.51 -34.41
C SER A 299 -6.76 -0.88 -33.80
N ASN A 300 -7.52 -1.05 -32.72
CA ASN A 300 -7.63 -2.28 -31.94
C ASN A 300 -6.26 -2.89 -31.60
N CYS A 301 -5.27 -2.05 -31.29
CA CYS A 301 -3.88 -2.46 -31.16
C CYS A 301 -3.34 -2.13 -29.76
N PHE A 302 -2.74 -3.12 -29.10
CA PHE A 302 -2.13 -2.98 -27.77
C PHE A 302 -0.62 -2.86 -27.90
N ILE A 303 -0.09 -1.64 -27.88
CA ILE A 303 1.34 -1.38 -28.04
C ILE A 303 2.04 -1.58 -26.70
N SER A 304 3.11 -2.38 -26.68
CA SER A 304 3.94 -2.55 -25.48
C SER A 304 4.80 -1.31 -25.23
N ARG A 305 4.92 -0.89 -23.96
CA ARG A 305 5.82 0.18 -23.58
C ARG A 305 7.27 -0.31 -23.42
N GLU A 306 7.45 -1.51 -22.89
CA GLU A 306 8.76 -2.10 -22.59
C GLU A 306 9.42 -2.73 -23.83
N TYR A 307 8.62 -3.21 -24.78
CA TYR A 307 9.11 -3.79 -26.04
C TYR A 307 8.68 -2.94 -27.23
N SER A 308 9.57 -2.05 -27.66
CA SER A 308 9.38 -1.23 -28.86
C SER A 308 9.03 -2.07 -30.08
N ASP A 309 8.17 -1.53 -30.95
CA ASP A 309 7.67 -2.16 -32.17
C ASP A 309 6.87 -3.46 -31.98
N MET A 310 6.46 -3.77 -30.74
CA MET A 310 5.67 -4.97 -30.43
C MET A 310 4.28 -4.60 -29.93
N CYS A 311 3.28 -5.37 -30.36
CA CYS A 311 1.92 -5.32 -29.86
C CYS A 311 1.46 -6.68 -29.34
N ILE A 312 0.43 -6.72 -28.49
CA ILE A 312 -0.21 -7.99 -28.11
C ILE A 312 -0.76 -8.65 -29.37
N ASP A 313 -0.41 -9.93 -29.56
CA ASP A 313 -0.93 -10.70 -30.69
C ASP A 313 -2.43 -10.98 -30.51
N GLU A 314 -3.23 -10.76 -31.55
CA GLU A 314 -4.67 -11.09 -31.51
C GLU A 314 -4.87 -12.60 -31.29
N ASP A 315 -4.00 -13.41 -31.89
CA ASP A 315 -3.95 -14.85 -31.67
C ASP A 315 -2.88 -15.16 -30.61
N GLN A 316 -3.35 -15.46 -29.39
CA GLN A 316 -2.49 -15.86 -28.28
C GLN A 316 -2.02 -17.33 -28.38
N TRP A 317 -2.12 -17.95 -29.55
CA TRP A 317 -1.54 -19.27 -29.82
C TRP A 317 -0.04 -19.20 -30.10
N ILE A 318 0.74 -19.85 -29.25
CA ILE A 318 2.21 -19.83 -29.30
C ILE A 318 2.74 -20.70 -30.46
N GLY A 319 2.03 -21.77 -30.80
CA GLY A 319 2.47 -22.79 -31.76
C GLY A 319 3.19 -23.98 -31.13
N THR A 320 3.91 -23.74 -30.03
CA THR A 320 4.55 -24.73 -29.16
C THR A 320 4.02 -24.57 -27.73
N LEU A 321 4.61 -25.27 -26.75
CA LEU A 321 4.20 -25.24 -25.34
C LEU A 321 2.69 -25.51 -25.19
N THR A 322 2.17 -26.45 -25.98
CA THR A 322 0.73 -26.76 -26.02
C THR A 322 0.24 -27.09 -24.60
N GLY A 323 -0.89 -26.51 -24.21
CA GLY A 323 -1.44 -26.65 -22.86
C GLY A 323 -0.93 -25.63 -21.84
N LEU A 324 0.10 -24.82 -22.16
CA LEU A 324 0.50 -23.69 -21.33
C LEU A 324 -0.58 -22.60 -21.35
N ASN A 325 -1.22 -22.37 -20.21
CA ASN A 325 -2.26 -21.35 -20.05
C ASN A 325 -1.70 -20.00 -19.60
N SER A 326 -0.39 -19.93 -19.30
CA SER A 326 0.26 -18.74 -18.77
C SER A 326 1.25 -18.16 -19.77
N GLY A 327 1.09 -16.88 -20.09
CA GLY A 327 1.96 -16.16 -21.00
C GLY A 327 1.19 -15.20 -21.91
N LEU A 328 1.84 -14.11 -22.27
CA LEU A 328 1.32 -13.09 -23.17
C LEU A 328 2.21 -13.01 -24.41
N LEU A 329 1.64 -13.37 -25.56
CA LEU A 329 2.33 -13.34 -26.83
C LEU A 329 2.25 -11.93 -27.45
N LEU A 330 3.39 -11.44 -27.88
CA LEU A 330 3.56 -10.20 -28.61
C LEU A 330 4.05 -10.47 -30.02
N SER A 331 3.55 -9.72 -31.00
CA SER A 331 4.03 -9.72 -32.38
C SER A 331 4.46 -8.34 -32.84
N PRO A 332 5.30 -8.27 -33.88
CA PRO A 332 5.69 -6.98 -34.46
C PRO A 332 4.47 -6.21 -34.94
N ILE A 333 4.46 -4.90 -34.69
CA ILE A 333 3.41 -4.02 -35.21
C ILE A 333 3.41 -4.12 -36.74
N LYS A 334 2.25 -4.40 -37.32
CA LYS A 334 2.06 -4.49 -38.77
C LYS A 334 2.18 -3.08 -39.38
N VAL A 335 3.38 -2.64 -39.69
CA VAL A 335 3.57 -1.44 -40.50
C VAL A 335 3.32 -1.81 -41.96
N ASN A 336 2.47 -1.06 -42.66
CA ASN A 336 2.21 -1.16 -44.11
C ASN A 336 3.45 -0.81 -44.94
N THR A 337 4.56 -1.50 -44.69
CA THR A 337 5.77 -1.42 -45.50
C THR A 337 5.72 -2.59 -46.47
N HIS A 338 5.71 -2.27 -47.77
CA HIS A 338 5.75 -3.21 -48.88
C HIS A 338 7.06 -4.02 -48.98
N SER A 339 7.82 -4.13 -47.88
CA SER A 339 8.98 -4.99 -47.79
C SER A 339 8.54 -6.43 -47.55
N HIS A 340 8.37 -7.15 -48.65
CA HIS A 340 8.39 -8.60 -48.68
C HIS A 340 9.65 -9.07 -47.93
N GLU A 341 9.48 -9.93 -46.92
CA GLU A 341 10.51 -10.53 -46.04
C GLU A 341 10.79 -9.91 -44.65
N ASN A 342 9.80 -9.32 -43.97
CA ASN A 342 9.94 -9.09 -42.52
C ASN A 342 9.72 -10.41 -41.77
N PHE A 343 10.82 -11.07 -41.39
CA PHE A 343 10.80 -12.21 -40.47
C PHE A 343 10.11 -11.81 -39.17
N LYS A 344 9.05 -12.54 -38.79
CA LYS A 344 8.29 -12.27 -37.57
C LYS A 344 9.04 -12.84 -36.38
N PHE A 345 9.72 -11.96 -35.65
CA PHE A 345 10.18 -12.26 -34.30
C PHE A 345 9.04 -11.95 -33.33
N ARG A 346 8.39 -12.98 -32.81
CA ARG A 346 7.38 -12.84 -31.75
C ARG A 346 8.07 -12.93 -30.39
N LYS A 347 7.49 -12.31 -29.37
CA LYS A 347 7.99 -12.39 -27.98
C LYS A 347 6.91 -12.95 -27.10
N LEU A 348 7.23 -13.99 -26.33
CA LEU A 348 6.35 -14.54 -25.32
C LEU A 348 6.84 -14.11 -23.95
N ILE A 349 6.02 -13.31 -23.27
CA ILE A 349 6.27 -12.92 -21.88
C ILE A 349 5.63 -13.97 -20.98
N VAL A 350 6.43 -14.63 -20.15
CA VAL A 350 5.94 -15.66 -19.22
C VAL A 350 6.28 -15.26 -17.79
N PRO A 351 5.29 -15.17 -16.89
CA PRO A 351 5.57 -14.83 -15.51
C PRO A 351 6.36 -15.95 -14.82
N PHE A 352 7.25 -15.59 -13.90
CA PHE A 352 7.98 -16.57 -13.11
C PHE A 352 7.16 -16.99 -11.88
N GLY A 353 7.14 -18.28 -11.59
CA GLY A 353 6.28 -18.87 -10.57
C GLY A 353 6.44 -20.38 -10.45
N HIS A 354 5.65 -20.98 -9.57
CA HIS A 354 5.61 -22.44 -9.44
C HIS A 354 4.78 -23.03 -10.59
N VAL A 355 5.41 -23.86 -11.43
CA VAL A 355 4.73 -24.48 -12.57
C VAL A 355 4.00 -25.75 -12.13
N SER A 356 2.71 -25.86 -12.43
CA SER A 356 1.92 -27.06 -12.14
C SER A 356 1.24 -27.57 -13.40
N ALA A 357 1.42 -28.85 -13.71
CA ALA A 357 0.69 -29.56 -14.75
C ALA A 357 -0.50 -30.33 -14.15
N ARG A 358 -1.67 -30.23 -14.77
CA ARG A 358 -2.86 -30.99 -14.39
C ARG A 358 -3.53 -31.58 -15.62
N GLN A 359 -3.77 -32.89 -15.60
CA GLN A 359 -4.65 -33.52 -16.58
C GLN A 359 -6.10 -33.24 -16.19
N ARG A 360 -6.89 -32.68 -17.11
CA ARG A 360 -8.34 -32.58 -16.95
C ARG A 360 -8.98 -33.73 -17.71
N SER A 361 -9.96 -34.39 -17.12
CA SER A 361 -10.67 -35.53 -17.74
C SER A 361 -11.36 -35.17 -19.06
N SER A 362 -11.64 -33.89 -19.31
CA SER A 362 -12.31 -33.38 -20.49
C SER A 362 -11.38 -32.86 -21.59
N VAL A 363 -10.05 -32.89 -21.41
CA VAL A 363 -9.08 -32.36 -22.37
C VAL A 363 -8.04 -33.44 -22.66
N GLU A 364 -7.73 -33.65 -23.94
CA GLU A 364 -6.77 -34.68 -24.36
C GLU A 364 -5.34 -34.34 -23.89
N HIS A 365 -5.00 -33.05 -23.83
CA HIS A 365 -3.68 -32.57 -23.42
C HIS A 365 -3.66 -31.94 -22.02
N GLN A 366 -2.55 -32.10 -21.31
CA GLN A 366 -2.37 -31.54 -19.96
C GLN A 366 -2.42 -30.00 -19.98
N THR A 367 -3.03 -29.42 -18.94
CA THR A 367 -3.03 -27.97 -18.75
C THR A 367 -1.90 -27.60 -17.79
N VAL A 368 -1.03 -26.69 -18.23
CA VAL A 368 0.09 -26.16 -17.44
C VAL A 368 -0.23 -24.73 -17.03
N THR A 369 -0.19 -24.48 -15.72
CA THR A 369 -0.46 -23.17 -15.13
C THR A 369 0.71 -22.75 -14.26
N ILE A 370 0.98 -21.44 -14.21
CA ILE A 370 2.02 -20.87 -13.35
C ILE A 370 1.33 -20.23 -12.15
N GLN A 371 1.54 -20.83 -10.97
CA GLN A 371 0.99 -20.36 -9.71
C GLN A 371 1.91 -19.29 -9.11
N ARG A 372 1.30 -18.18 -8.69
CA ARG A 372 1.97 -17.05 -8.06
C ARG A 372 1.22 -16.67 -6.80
N SER A 373 1.94 -16.48 -5.71
CA SER A 373 1.42 -15.93 -4.46
C SER A 373 2.02 -14.53 -4.25
N PRO A 374 1.26 -13.57 -3.70
CA PRO A 374 1.78 -12.27 -3.32
C PRO A 374 2.96 -12.34 -2.33
N SER A 375 3.04 -13.40 -1.53
CA SER A 375 4.12 -13.64 -0.57
C SER A 375 5.43 -14.17 -1.19
N MET A 376 5.44 -14.48 -2.50
CA MET A 376 6.62 -15.03 -3.16
C MET A 376 7.59 -13.92 -3.53
N THR A 377 8.85 -14.03 -3.11
CA THR A 377 9.91 -13.03 -3.34
C THR A 377 10.11 -12.70 -4.82
N TYR A 378 9.82 -13.66 -5.71
CA TYR A 378 9.98 -13.54 -7.15
C TYR A 378 8.67 -13.27 -7.91
N ALA A 379 7.62 -12.82 -7.21
CA ALA A 379 6.35 -12.47 -7.86
C ALA A 379 6.50 -11.33 -8.88
N HIS A 380 7.54 -10.50 -8.79
CA HIS A 380 7.80 -9.43 -9.75
C HIS A 380 8.57 -9.91 -11.00
N GLN A 381 9.07 -11.15 -10.99
CA GLN A 381 9.92 -11.66 -12.05
C GLN A 381 9.08 -12.30 -13.17
N TYR A 382 9.62 -12.20 -14.39
CA TYR A 382 9.10 -12.84 -15.59
C TYR A 382 10.28 -13.09 -16.53
N PHE A 383 10.06 -13.95 -17.52
CA PHE A 383 11.02 -14.20 -18.60
C PHE A 383 10.43 -13.80 -19.93
N VAL A 384 11.31 -13.39 -20.86
CA VAL A 384 10.95 -13.24 -22.26
C VAL A 384 11.58 -14.34 -23.08
N PHE A 385 10.75 -14.95 -23.91
CA PHE A 385 11.17 -15.91 -24.90
C PHE A 385 10.95 -15.32 -26.29
N VAL A 386 11.98 -15.37 -27.13
CA VAL A 386 11.90 -14.93 -28.52
C VAL A 386 11.57 -16.14 -29.39
N LEU A 387 10.52 -15.98 -30.19
CA LEU A 387 10.08 -16.94 -31.20
C LEU A 387 10.55 -16.46 -32.57
N ASN A 388 11.33 -17.29 -33.25
CA ASN A 388 11.73 -17.06 -34.63
C ASN A 388 10.92 -17.98 -35.54
N ASP A 389 9.87 -17.43 -36.17
CA ASP A 389 8.93 -18.22 -36.99
C ASP A 389 9.58 -18.84 -38.23
N ARG A 390 10.70 -18.29 -38.73
CA ARG A 390 11.45 -18.87 -39.85
C ARG A 390 12.21 -20.11 -39.41
N LEU A 391 12.92 -20.00 -38.29
CA LEU A 391 13.73 -21.10 -37.76
C LEU A 391 12.88 -22.11 -36.98
N ARG A 392 11.66 -21.73 -36.59
CA ARG A 392 10.76 -22.52 -35.73
C ARG A 392 11.39 -22.83 -34.36
N ILE A 393 12.09 -21.84 -33.81
CA ILE A 393 12.83 -21.96 -32.55
C ILE A 393 12.30 -20.92 -31.56
N ILE A 394 12.12 -21.37 -30.32
CA ILE A 394 11.91 -20.51 -29.14
C ILE A 394 13.17 -20.52 -28.26
N GLN A 395 13.63 -19.33 -27.83
CA GLN A 395 14.85 -19.16 -27.03
C GLN A 395 14.66 -18.12 -25.93
N SER A 396 15.39 -18.26 -24.82
CA SER A 396 15.42 -17.25 -23.76
C SER A 396 16.45 -16.16 -24.04
N THR A 397 16.13 -14.93 -23.64
CA THR A 397 16.98 -13.75 -23.87
C THR A 397 17.88 -13.38 -22.70
N ASP A 398 17.57 -13.82 -21.47
CA ASP A 398 17.89 -13.00 -20.30
C ASP A 398 18.87 -13.63 -19.30
N CYS A 399 18.90 -14.97 -19.15
CA CYS A 399 19.81 -15.66 -18.23
C CYS A 399 19.70 -17.20 -18.32
N PRO A 400 20.66 -17.96 -17.76
CA PRO A 400 20.56 -19.43 -17.65
C PRO A 400 19.27 -19.91 -16.97
N THR A 401 18.78 -19.18 -15.96
CA THR A 401 17.51 -19.50 -15.31
C THR A 401 16.33 -19.44 -16.28
N GLY A 402 16.33 -18.50 -17.23
CA GLY A 402 15.30 -18.42 -18.26
C GLY A 402 15.34 -19.61 -19.22
N TRP A 403 16.54 -20.09 -19.58
CA TRP A 403 16.70 -21.31 -20.38
C TRP A 403 16.23 -22.56 -19.64
N LEU A 404 16.59 -22.71 -18.37
CA LEU A 404 16.12 -23.80 -17.51
C LEU A 404 14.60 -23.76 -17.34
N TYR A 405 14.02 -22.57 -17.18
CA TYR A 405 12.58 -22.39 -17.06
C TYR A 405 11.87 -22.75 -18.37
N LEU A 406 12.39 -22.32 -19.52
CA LEU A 406 11.86 -22.72 -20.83
C LEU A 406 11.92 -24.24 -21.03
N ALA A 407 13.01 -24.89 -20.63
CA ALA A 407 13.14 -26.35 -20.68
C ALA A 407 12.10 -27.04 -19.78
N LEU A 408 11.88 -26.54 -18.56
CA LEU A 408 10.84 -27.01 -17.67
C LEU A 408 9.45 -26.89 -18.29
N LEU A 409 9.14 -25.75 -18.92
CA LEU A 409 7.86 -25.54 -19.58
C LEU A 409 7.65 -26.53 -20.73
N HIS A 410 8.67 -26.78 -21.57
CA HIS A 410 8.60 -27.80 -22.63
C HIS A 410 8.40 -29.21 -22.06
N ALA A 411 9.11 -29.57 -20.99
CA ALA A 411 8.94 -30.87 -20.35
C ALA A 411 7.51 -31.07 -19.81
N LEU A 412 6.97 -30.05 -19.14
CA LEU A 412 5.62 -30.08 -18.55
C LEU A 412 4.49 -29.90 -19.57
N THR A 413 4.78 -29.43 -20.78
CA THR A 413 3.82 -29.35 -21.89
C THR A 413 3.98 -30.48 -22.90
N SER A 414 4.89 -31.42 -22.64
CA SER A 414 5.19 -32.52 -23.56
C SER A 414 3.98 -33.42 -23.80
N HIS A 415 3.87 -33.93 -25.03
CA HIS A 415 2.93 -34.96 -25.46
C HIS A 415 3.69 -36.02 -26.27
N HIS A 416 3.04 -37.14 -26.57
CA HIS A 416 3.55 -38.17 -27.49
C HIS A 416 3.66 -37.71 -28.94
N LEU A 417 3.01 -36.60 -29.29
CA LEU A 417 3.01 -36.03 -30.62
C LEU A 417 3.94 -34.79 -30.63
N PRO A 418 4.76 -34.61 -31.67
CA PRO A 418 5.52 -33.39 -31.85
C PRO A 418 4.61 -32.16 -31.95
N ASP A 419 5.05 -31.03 -31.39
CA ASP A 419 4.30 -29.77 -31.52
C ASP A 419 4.44 -29.19 -32.94
N GLN A 420 3.41 -28.48 -33.41
CA GLN A 420 3.33 -28.02 -34.79
C GLN A 420 4.38 -26.97 -35.15
N TYR A 421 4.91 -26.27 -34.14
CA TYR A 421 5.86 -25.20 -34.37
C TYR A 421 7.27 -25.76 -34.48
N THR A 422 7.76 -26.45 -33.44
CA THR A 422 9.14 -26.96 -33.40
C THR A 422 9.33 -28.28 -34.14
N GLU A 423 8.24 -28.98 -34.47
CA GLU A 423 8.26 -30.37 -35.00
C GLU A 423 8.99 -31.35 -34.08
N MET A 424 9.14 -31.01 -32.80
CA MET A 424 9.73 -31.85 -31.75
C MET A 424 8.70 -32.07 -30.63
N THR A 425 8.86 -33.15 -29.88
CA THR A 425 8.13 -33.31 -28.62
C THR A 425 8.69 -32.34 -27.57
N GLY A 426 7.87 -31.97 -26.59
CA GLY A 426 8.29 -31.13 -25.47
C GLY A 426 9.48 -31.73 -24.70
N MET A 427 9.53 -33.05 -24.55
CA MET A 427 10.66 -33.76 -23.95
C MET A 427 11.95 -33.57 -24.75
N GLU A 428 11.93 -33.84 -26.06
CA GLU A 428 13.12 -33.68 -26.92
C GLU A 428 13.62 -32.23 -26.89
N ARG A 429 12.70 -31.27 -26.97
CA ARG A 429 13.05 -29.85 -26.93
C ARG A 429 13.62 -29.44 -25.57
N ALA A 430 13.07 -29.96 -24.47
CA ALA A 430 13.60 -29.71 -23.12
C ALA A 430 15.04 -30.22 -22.99
N PHE A 431 15.33 -31.46 -23.41
CA PHE A 431 16.70 -32.00 -23.38
C PHE A 431 17.65 -31.22 -24.27
N GLN A 432 17.20 -30.78 -25.45
CA GLN A 432 18.01 -29.95 -26.33
C GLN A 432 18.38 -28.61 -25.67
N LEU A 433 17.44 -27.98 -24.95
CA LEU A 433 17.70 -26.75 -24.20
C LEU A 433 18.65 -26.97 -23.03
N LEU A 434 18.48 -28.03 -22.24
CA LEU A 434 19.35 -28.36 -21.11
C LEU A 434 20.80 -28.65 -21.54
N ASN A 435 20.99 -29.25 -22.72
CA ASN A 435 22.31 -29.50 -23.30
C ASN A 435 22.87 -28.31 -24.10
N SER A 436 22.12 -27.21 -24.21
CA SER A 436 22.60 -26.01 -24.90
C SER A 436 23.48 -25.17 -23.98
N ALA A 437 24.45 -24.46 -24.56
CA ALA A 437 25.33 -23.55 -23.83
C ALA A 437 24.57 -22.45 -23.06
N GLY A 438 23.30 -22.17 -23.41
CA GLY A 438 22.48 -21.20 -22.68
C GLY A 438 22.15 -21.61 -21.24
N CYS A 439 22.15 -22.91 -20.92
CA CYS A 439 21.93 -23.42 -19.56
C CYS A 439 23.21 -23.48 -18.71
N TRP A 440 24.37 -23.42 -19.34
CA TRP A 440 25.67 -23.56 -18.67
C TRP A 440 26.31 -22.19 -18.57
N THR A 441 26.68 -21.79 -17.36
CA THR A 441 27.60 -20.66 -17.21
C THR A 441 28.99 -21.22 -17.43
N ASP A 442 29.55 -21.01 -18.61
CA ASP A 442 31.00 -21.18 -18.83
C ASP A 442 31.74 -20.04 -18.11
N GLN A 443 31.59 -19.95 -16.79
CA GLN A 443 32.58 -19.25 -15.97
C GLN A 443 33.71 -20.24 -15.68
N PRO A 444 34.94 -20.00 -16.16
CA PRO A 444 36.10 -20.74 -15.70
C PRO A 444 36.36 -20.53 -14.19
#